data_AF-A0A5C1NHP8-F1
#
_entry.id   AF-A0A5C1NHP8-F1
#
_cell.length_a   1.000
_cell.length_b   1.000
_cell.length_c   1.000
_cell.angle_alpha   90.00
_cell.angle_beta   90.00
_cell.angle_gamma   90.00
#
_symmetry.space_group_name_H-M   'P 1'
#
loop_
_entity.id
_entity.type
_entity.pdbx_description
1 polymer ?
#
loop_
_entity_poly.entity_id
_entity_poly.type
_entity_poly.pdbx_seq_one_letter_code
_entity_poly.pdbx_strand_id
1 'polypeptide(L)'
;MNIVEITNILKLLGWSISRDEVGDRLASYGLPDRTADIIYGMKRLTNDQQLWVMRSTSTDAFSNACAVVDSSRRETTPLLTSWKGLRIQAPEILDEHVRQGSEEAIAWAQEQDLDRALQEHAAMPTNVPGAKPIWHLAALALLGNVEKLKSYQSSFEAGDRLGFVPYITKDYIDRAVSLGEEYASGV
;
A
#
# COMPACT_ATOMS: atom_id res chain seq x y z
N MET A 1 -5.76 -27.97 7.61
CA MET A 1 -5.98 -27.11 6.41
C MET A 1 -4.70 -26.89 5.59
N ASN A 2 -4.81 -26.47 4.32
CA ASN A 2 -3.72 -26.08 3.41
C ASN A 2 -3.97 -24.66 2.80
N ILE A 3 -2.99 -24.12 2.07
CA ILE A 3 -3.06 -22.74 1.55
C ILE A 3 -4.16 -22.51 0.49
N VAL A 4 -4.55 -23.55 -0.26
CA VAL A 4 -5.63 -23.48 -1.25
C VAL A 4 -6.98 -23.38 -0.53
N GLU A 5 -7.16 -24.15 0.55
CA GLU A 5 -8.36 -24.08 1.39
C GLU A 5 -8.52 -22.71 2.04
N ILE A 6 -7.44 -22.14 2.60
CA ILE A 6 -7.44 -20.76 3.13
C ILE A 6 -7.87 -19.76 2.06
N THR A 7 -7.32 -19.88 0.86
CA THR A 7 -7.63 -18.99 -0.27
C THR A 7 -9.11 -19.07 -0.66
N ASN A 8 -9.68 -20.27 -0.64
CA ASN A 8 -11.10 -20.47 -0.94
C ASN A 8 -11.99 -19.88 0.15
N ILE A 9 -11.61 -19.99 1.42
CA ILE A 9 -12.35 -19.37 2.53
C ILE A 9 -12.31 -17.84 2.40
N LEU A 10 -11.16 -17.23 2.11
CA LEU A 10 -11.07 -15.79 1.88
C LEU A 10 -11.99 -15.33 0.72
N LYS A 11 -12.04 -16.08 -0.38
CA LYS A 11 -13.00 -15.81 -1.47
C LYS A 11 -14.46 -15.87 -1.00
N LEU A 12 -14.82 -16.89 -0.22
CA LEU A 12 -16.16 -17.04 0.36
C LEU A 12 -16.52 -15.90 1.33
N LEU A 13 -15.50 -15.30 1.97
CA LEU A 13 -15.63 -14.12 2.83
C LEU A 13 -15.71 -12.81 2.05
N GLY A 14 -15.63 -12.85 0.72
CA GLY A 14 -15.75 -11.66 -0.15
C GLY A 14 -14.42 -11.01 -0.52
N TRP A 15 -13.28 -11.65 -0.23
CA TRP A 15 -11.97 -11.14 -0.64
C TRP A 15 -11.67 -11.47 -2.09
N SER A 16 -11.16 -10.49 -2.82
CA SER A 16 -10.56 -10.66 -4.15
C SER A 16 -9.14 -11.18 -4.00
N ILE A 17 -8.74 -12.20 -4.76
CA ILE A 17 -7.42 -12.83 -4.65
C ILE A 17 -6.56 -12.49 -5.86
N SER A 18 -5.34 -12.04 -5.61
CA SER A 18 -4.33 -11.72 -6.62
C SER A 18 -2.94 -12.14 -6.14
N ARG A 19 -1.91 -11.73 -6.88
CA ARG A 19 -0.51 -11.77 -6.42
C ARG A 19 0.05 -10.36 -6.44
N ASP A 20 1.00 -10.11 -5.56
CA ASP A 20 1.76 -8.87 -5.61
C ASP A 20 2.97 -8.95 -6.58
N GLU A 21 3.71 -7.86 -6.69
CA GLU A 21 4.88 -7.69 -7.55
C GLU A 21 6.00 -8.72 -7.30
N VAL A 22 6.07 -9.32 -6.09
CA VAL A 22 7.06 -10.36 -5.74
C VAL A 22 6.47 -11.77 -5.76
N GLY A 23 5.19 -11.91 -6.11
CA GLY A 23 4.47 -13.18 -6.26
C GLY A 23 3.81 -13.70 -4.99
N ASP A 24 3.80 -12.91 -3.91
CA ASP A 24 3.11 -13.24 -2.66
C ASP A 24 1.59 -13.26 -2.87
N ARG A 25 0.89 -13.99 -2.01
CA ARG A 25 -0.58 -14.10 -2.10
C ARG A 25 -1.20 -12.88 -1.47
N LEU A 26 -1.86 -12.08 -2.28
CA LEU A 26 -2.58 -10.89 -1.86
C LEU A 26 -4.08 -11.19 -1.87
N ALA A 27 -4.76 -10.82 -0.80
CA ALA A 27 -6.21 -10.76 -0.75
C ALA A 27 -6.64 -9.33 -0.43
N SER A 28 -7.59 -8.81 -1.19
CA SER A 28 -8.10 -7.44 -1.07
C SER A 28 -9.60 -7.44 -0.79
N TYR A 29 -10.03 -6.63 0.16
CA TYR A 29 -11.41 -6.43 0.55
C TYR A 29 -11.80 -4.96 0.41
N GLY A 30 -12.85 -4.69 -0.36
CA GLY A 30 -13.36 -3.34 -0.57
C GLY A 30 -14.18 -2.85 0.62
N LEU A 31 -13.78 -1.73 1.21
CA LEU A 31 -14.58 -0.95 2.16
C LEU A 31 -15.09 0.32 1.47
N PRO A 32 -16.07 1.05 2.05
CA PRO A 32 -16.67 2.22 1.39
C PRO A 32 -15.68 3.32 0.98
N ASP A 33 -14.60 3.50 1.75
CA ASP A 33 -13.62 4.58 1.57
C ASP A 33 -12.18 4.10 1.34
N ARG A 34 -11.93 2.79 1.45
CA ARG A 34 -10.58 2.21 1.46
C ARG A 34 -10.57 0.74 1.05
N THR A 35 -9.39 0.18 0.87
CA THR A 35 -9.19 -1.26 0.79
C THR A 35 -8.60 -1.78 2.10
N ALA A 36 -9.02 -2.96 2.53
CA ALA A 36 -8.26 -3.78 3.48
C ALA A 36 -7.52 -4.85 2.67
N ASP A 37 -6.22 -4.92 2.83
CA ASP A 37 -5.35 -5.82 2.07
C ASP A 37 -4.60 -6.73 3.04
N ILE A 38 -4.48 -8.01 2.67
CA ILE A 38 -3.68 -8.96 3.40
C ILE A 38 -2.74 -9.74 2.48
N ILE A 39 -1.47 -9.78 2.87
CA ILE A 39 -0.55 -10.81 2.41
C ILE A 39 -0.60 -11.95 3.42
N TYR A 40 -0.88 -13.16 2.96
CA TYR A 40 -1.10 -14.30 3.84
C TYR A 40 -0.31 -15.53 3.43
N GLY A 41 0.03 -16.34 4.43
CA GLY A 41 0.66 -17.62 4.23
C GLY A 41 0.53 -18.55 5.42
N MET A 42 0.95 -19.78 5.20
CA MET A 42 0.94 -20.83 6.21
C MET A 42 2.35 -21.39 6.39
N LYS A 43 2.70 -21.68 7.65
CA LYS A 43 3.85 -22.50 8.00
C LYS A 43 3.38 -23.75 8.74
N ARG A 44 4.01 -24.88 8.44
CA ARG A 44 3.87 -26.11 9.24
C ARG A 44 5.05 -26.17 10.20
N LEU A 45 4.75 -26.21 11.49
CA LEU A 45 5.68 -26.38 12.59
C LEU A 45 5.67 -27.85 13.03
N THR A 46 6.54 -28.23 13.97
CA THR A 46 6.67 -29.63 14.40
C THR A 46 5.36 -30.23 14.93
N ASN A 47 4.62 -29.45 15.72
CA ASN A 47 3.36 -29.89 16.34
C ASN A 47 2.14 -29.04 15.94
N ASP A 48 2.37 -27.91 15.26
CA ASP A 48 1.37 -26.88 15.02
C ASP A 48 1.39 -26.40 13.57
N GLN A 49 0.35 -25.66 13.20
CA GLN A 49 0.30 -24.82 12.01
C GLN A 49 0.24 -23.35 12.43
N GLN A 50 0.84 -22.49 11.61
CA GLN A 50 0.80 -21.06 11.81
C GLN A 50 0.28 -20.38 10.54
N LEU A 51 -0.84 -19.69 10.67
CA LEU A 51 -1.33 -18.71 9.70
C LEU A 51 -0.68 -17.37 10.03
N TRP A 52 -0.01 -16.76 9.06
CA TRP A 52 0.50 -15.40 9.17
C TRP A 52 -0.22 -14.49 8.19
N VAL A 53 -0.53 -13.29 8.64
CA VAL A 53 -1.27 -12.28 7.90
C VAL A 53 -0.55 -10.94 8.10
N MET A 54 0.07 -10.42 7.04
CA MET A 54 0.52 -9.03 7.00
C MET A 54 -0.62 -8.18 6.47
N ARG A 55 -0.99 -7.14 7.20
CA ARG A 55 -2.14 -6.29 6.88
C ARG A 55 -1.68 -4.96 6.34
N SER A 56 -2.38 -4.46 5.34
CA SER A 56 -2.23 -3.10 4.81
C SER A 56 -3.58 -2.51 4.45
N THR A 57 -3.63 -1.19 4.31
CA THR A 57 -4.81 -0.48 3.82
C THR A 57 -4.39 0.65 2.91
N SER A 58 -5.24 0.98 1.95
CA SER A 58 -5.01 2.05 0.99
C SER A 58 -6.32 2.67 0.53
N THR A 59 -6.22 3.73 -0.25
CA THR A 59 -7.33 4.31 -1.00
C THR A 59 -7.07 4.18 -2.49
N ASP A 60 -8.14 4.18 -3.28
CA ASP A 60 -8.04 4.22 -4.74
C ASP A 60 -7.29 5.48 -5.20
N ALA A 61 -7.58 6.63 -4.56
CA ALA A 61 -6.89 7.89 -4.86
C ALA A 61 -5.37 7.78 -4.68
N PHE A 62 -4.92 7.20 -3.56
CA PHE A 62 -3.49 7.04 -3.29
C PHE A 62 -2.82 6.03 -4.23
N SER A 63 -3.46 4.90 -4.46
CA SER A 63 -2.94 3.88 -5.39
C SER A 63 -2.84 4.42 -6.82
N ASN A 64 -3.87 5.14 -7.28
CA ASN A 64 -3.89 5.76 -8.60
C ASN A 64 -2.83 6.87 -8.71
N ALA A 65 -2.67 7.71 -7.70
CA ALA A 65 -1.63 8.73 -7.69
C ALA A 65 -0.22 8.11 -7.80
N CYS A 66 0.03 7.00 -7.09
CA CYS A 66 1.29 6.26 -7.21
C CYS A 66 1.49 5.69 -8.63
N ALA A 67 0.44 5.15 -9.26
CA ALA A 67 0.49 4.64 -10.63
C ALA A 67 0.68 5.75 -11.67
N VAL A 68 0.16 6.96 -11.43
CA VAL A 68 0.42 8.13 -12.28
C VAL A 68 1.88 8.56 -12.19
N VAL A 69 2.47 8.58 -10.99
CA VAL A 69 3.88 8.93 -10.79
C VAL A 69 4.82 7.85 -11.35
N ASP A 70 4.49 6.58 -11.19
CA ASP A 70 5.22 5.44 -11.73
C ASP A 70 4.26 4.49 -12.46
N SER A 71 4.21 4.61 -13.78
CA SER A 71 3.27 3.86 -14.63
C SER A 71 3.61 2.38 -14.76
N SER A 72 4.74 1.94 -14.21
CA SER A 72 5.05 0.52 -14.08
C SER A 72 4.24 -0.14 -12.97
N ARG A 73 3.70 0.63 -12.01
CA ARG A 73 2.85 0.13 -10.93
C ARG A 73 1.45 -0.19 -11.44
N ARG A 74 1.03 -1.44 -11.24
CA ARG A 74 -0.28 -1.97 -11.66
C ARG A 74 -1.16 -2.44 -10.50
N GLU A 75 -0.63 -2.41 -9.29
CA GLU A 75 -1.23 -3.00 -8.10
C GLU A 75 -1.55 -1.94 -7.05
N THR A 76 -2.47 -2.30 -6.15
CA THR A 76 -2.80 -1.49 -4.97
C THR A 76 -1.52 -1.15 -4.21
N THR A 77 -1.26 0.14 -4.03
CA THR A 77 -0.08 0.60 -3.30
C THR A 77 -0.48 0.83 -1.86
N PRO A 78 0.16 0.16 -0.86
CA PRO A 78 -0.27 0.30 0.52
C PRO A 78 0.01 1.72 1.04
N LEU A 79 -1.01 2.37 1.59
CA LEU A 79 -0.85 3.65 2.29
C LEU A 79 -0.31 3.40 3.70
N LEU A 80 -0.85 2.39 4.40
CA LEU A 80 -0.33 1.91 5.68
C LEU A 80 -0.08 0.41 5.63
N THR A 81 0.96 -0.02 6.34
CA THR A 81 1.30 -1.44 6.51
C THR A 81 1.59 -1.74 7.97
N SER A 82 0.94 -2.77 8.52
CA SER A 82 1.30 -3.32 9.82
C SER A 82 2.42 -4.34 9.70
N TRP A 83 3.65 -3.91 9.98
CA TRP A 83 4.83 -4.79 10.04
C TRP A 83 4.75 -5.80 11.19
N LYS A 84 3.94 -5.52 12.21
CA LYS A 84 3.50 -6.51 13.20
C LYS A 84 2.31 -7.27 12.62
N GLY A 85 2.61 -8.23 11.74
CA GLY A 85 1.61 -9.11 11.17
C GLY A 85 0.90 -9.94 12.25
N LEU A 86 -0.37 -10.26 12.02
CA LEU A 86 -1.12 -11.18 12.85
C LEU A 86 -0.57 -12.60 12.63
N ARG A 87 -0.40 -13.35 13.71
CA ARG A 87 0.03 -14.74 13.69
C ARG A 87 -0.91 -15.57 14.54
N ILE A 88 -1.63 -16.48 13.89
CA ILE A 88 -2.52 -17.42 14.55
C ILE A 88 -1.83 -18.77 14.51
N GLN A 89 -1.54 -19.32 15.69
CA GLN A 89 -0.90 -20.62 15.85
C GLN A 89 -1.86 -21.58 16.55
N ALA A 90 -2.06 -22.75 15.97
CA ALA A 90 -2.94 -23.79 16.48
C ALA A 90 -2.40 -25.17 16.05
N PRO A 91 -2.74 -26.27 16.74
CA PRO A 91 -2.39 -27.62 16.29
C PRO A 91 -2.80 -27.87 14.83
N GLU A 92 -3.98 -27.36 14.46
CA GLU A 92 -4.46 -27.29 13.09
C GLU A 92 -5.15 -25.95 12.83
N ILE A 93 -4.85 -25.32 11.68
CA ILE A 93 -5.62 -24.17 11.21
C ILE A 93 -6.96 -24.65 10.67
N LEU A 94 -8.02 -23.97 11.08
CA LEU A 94 -9.43 -24.24 10.77
C LEU A 94 -10.10 -22.99 10.19
N ASP A 95 -11.32 -23.14 9.67
CA ASP A 95 -12.10 -22.04 9.08
C ASP A 95 -12.25 -20.83 10.01
N GLU A 96 -12.47 -21.07 11.31
CA GLU A 96 -12.61 -20.01 12.31
C GLU A 96 -11.35 -19.14 12.44
N HIS A 97 -10.17 -19.73 12.26
CA HIS A 97 -8.90 -19.01 12.32
C HIS A 97 -8.71 -18.12 11.09
N VAL A 98 -9.18 -18.55 9.92
CA VAL A 98 -9.17 -17.73 8.70
C VAL A 98 -10.17 -16.58 8.81
N ARG A 99 -11.35 -16.84 9.35
CA ARG A 99 -12.38 -15.81 9.64
C ARG A 99 -11.86 -14.78 10.61
N GLN A 100 -11.27 -15.21 11.72
CA GLN A 100 -10.61 -14.33 12.68
C GLN A 100 -9.57 -13.43 11.98
N GLY A 101 -8.67 -14.03 11.19
CA GLY A 101 -7.64 -13.25 10.48
C GLY A 101 -8.21 -12.23 9.49
N SER A 102 -9.31 -12.57 8.82
CA SER A 102 -10.06 -11.67 7.94
C SER A 102 -10.71 -10.51 8.72
N GLU A 103 -11.46 -10.83 9.79
CA GLU A 103 -12.17 -9.85 10.61
C GLU A 103 -11.21 -8.87 11.29
N GLU A 104 -10.10 -9.38 11.85
CA GLU A 104 -9.06 -8.54 12.45
C GLU A 104 -8.33 -7.68 11.41
N ALA A 105 -8.26 -8.11 10.15
CA ALA A 105 -7.68 -7.30 9.07
C ALA A 105 -8.59 -6.15 8.66
N ILE A 106 -9.88 -6.42 8.53
CA ILE A 106 -10.90 -5.41 8.22
C ILE A 106 -10.99 -4.38 9.36
N ALA A 107 -11.09 -4.84 10.61
CA ALA A 107 -11.17 -3.97 11.78
C ALA A 107 -9.92 -3.06 11.88
N TRP A 108 -8.72 -3.65 11.73
CA TRP A 108 -7.49 -2.87 11.72
C TRP A 108 -7.50 -1.80 10.63
N ALA A 109 -7.92 -2.14 9.40
CA ALA A 109 -7.98 -1.17 8.31
C ALA A 109 -8.94 -0.02 8.60
N GLN A 110 -10.10 -0.29 9.20
CA GLN A 110 -11.10 0.72 9.57
C GLN A 110 -10.62 1.68 10.67
N GLU A 111 -9.76 1.21 11.58
CA GLU A 111 -9.19 2.02 12.66
C GLU A 111 -8.07 2.97 12.19
N GLN A 112 -7.56 2.82 10.97
CA GLN A 112 -6.44 3.64 10.50
C GLN A 112 -6.89 5.06 10.13
N ASP A 113 -6.07 6.04 10.52
CA ASP A 113 -6.20 7.44 10.13
C ASP A 113 -5.49 7.66 8.77
N LEU A 114 -6.27 7.68 7.71
CA LEU A 114 -5.77 7.78 6.34
C LEU A 114 -5.18 9.17 6.04
N ASP A 115 -5.81 10.23 6.55
CA ASP A 115 -5.36 11.61 6.35
C ASP A 115 -4.00 11.82 7.00
N ARG A 116 -3.86 11.36 8.25
CA ARG A 116 -2.57 11.39 8.94
C ARG A 116 -1.50 10.61 8.18
N ALA A 117 -1.82 9.41 7.70
CA ALA A 117 -0.85 8.61 6.95
C ALA A 117 -0.40 9.32 5.65
N LEU A 118 -1.34 9.95 4.94
CA LEU A 118 -1.02 10.73 3.74
C LEU A 118 -0.09 11.91 4.07
N GLN A 119 -0.36 12.63 5.15
CA GLN A 119 0.52 13.71 5.64
C GLN A 119 1.91 13.21 6.01
N GLU A 120 2.01 12.04 6.65
CA GLU A 120 3.29 11.43 7.01
C GLU A 120 4.13 11.08 5.76
N HIS A 121 3.51 10.58 4.68
CA HIS A 121 4.20 10.37 3.40
C HIS A 121 4.67 11.69 2.76
N ALA A 122 3.82 12.72 2.75
CA ALA A 122 4.16 14.04 2.22
C ALA A 122 5.29 14.76 3.00
N ALA A 123 5.48 14.38 4.27
CA ALA A 123 6.55 14.88 5.13
C ALA A 123 7.86 14.08 5.02
N MET A 124 7.89 12.95 4.30
CA MET A 124 9.10 12.12 4.20
C MET A 124 10.28 12.89 3.55
N PRO A 125 11.52 12.60 3.98
CA PRO A 125 12.71 13.03 3.26
C PRO A 125 12.75 12.43 1.84
N THR A 126 13.37 13.14 0.91
CA THR A 126 13.54 12.71 -0.49
C THR A 126 14.45 11.49 -0.66
N ASN A 127 15.34 11.24 0.30
CA ASN A 127 16.34 10.17 0.27
C ASN A 127 15.87 8.85 0.93
N VAL A 128 14.59 8.73 1.25
CA VAL A 128 14.04 7.50 1.83
C VAL A 128 14.18 6.31 0.85
N PRO A 129 14.56 5.12 1.33
CA PRO A 129 14.78 3.97 0.46
C PRO A 129 13.47 3.31 0.00
N GLY A 130 13.60 2.42 -1.00
CA GLY A 130 12.48 1.63 -1.53
C GLY A 130 11.51 2.46 -2.36
N ALA A 131 10.24 2.09 -2.36
CA ALA A 131 9.17 2.78 -3.10
C ALA A 131 8.70 4.10 -2.47
N LYS A 132 9.17 4.43 -1.26
CA LYS A 132 8.72 5.58 -0.47
C LYS A 132 8.85 6.94 -1.17
N PRO A 133 9.86 7.21 -2.02
CA PRO A 133 9.89 8.47 -2.76
C PRO A 133 8.72 8.64 -3.74
N ILE A 134 8.19 7.55 -4.30
CA ILE A 134 6.98 7.60 -5.13
C ILE A 134 5.77 7.95 -4.25
N TRP A 135 5.64 7.31 -3.09
CA TRP A 135 4.57 7.57 -2.12
C TRP A 135 4.58 9.02 -1.64
N HIS A 136 5.77 9.57 -1.41
CA HIS A 136 5.97 10.97 -1.06
C HIS A 136 5.44 11.91 -2.15
N LEU A 137 5.80 11.68 -3.42
CA LEU A 137 5.35 12.48 -4.55
C LEU A 137 3.83 12.40 -4.74
N ALA A 138 3.28 11.19 -4.68
CA ALA A 138 1.84 10.94 -4.76
C ALA A 138 1.08 11.65 -3.62
N ALA A 139 1.60 11.59 -2.39
CA ALA A 139 0.99 12.26 -1.25
C ALA A 139 1.02 13.79 -1.38
N LEU A 140 2.14 14.36 -1.84
CA LEU A 140 2.22 15.79 -2.12
C LEU A 140 1.20 16.23 -3.18
N ALA A 141 1.02 15.43 -4.24
CA ALA A 141 0.06 15.73 -5.29
C ALA A 141 -1.38 15.72 -4.75
N LEU A 142 -1.76 14.66 -4.04
CA LEU A 142 -3.10 14.53 -3.46
C LEU A 142 -3.44 15.59 -2.41
N LEU A 143 -2.43 16.07 -1.67
CA LEU A 143 -2.58 17.16 -0.71
C LEU A 143 -2.52 18.55 -1.36
N GLY A 144 -2.40 18.63 -2.69
CA GLY A 144 -2.33 19.90 -3.42
C GLY A 144 -1.07 20.70 -3.14
N ASN A 145 0.02 20.07 -2.68
CA ASN A 145 1.29 20.74 -2.38
C ASN A 145 2.13 20.98 -3.64
N VAL A 146 1.51 21.68 -4.61
CA VAL A 146 2.05 21.96 -5.94
C VAL A 146 3.30 22.82 -5.88
N GLU A 147 3.36 23.78 -4.95
CA GLU A 147 4.54 24.64 -4.77
C GLU A 147 5.80 23.81 -4.45
N LYS A 148 5.69 22.85 -3.53
CA LYS A 148 6.80 21.95 -3.18
C LYS A 148 7.18 21.06 -4.36
N LEU A 149 6.22 20.49 -5.08
CA LEU A 149 6.49 19.69 -6.28
C LEU A 149 7.20 20.51 -7.38
N LYS A 150 6.78 21.75 -7.62
CA LYS A 150 7.44 22.66 -8.57
C LYS A 150 8.87 23.01 -8.14
N SER A 151 9.10 23.18 -6.84
CA SER A 151 10.48 23.39 -6.35
C SER A 151 11.37 22.18 -6.65
N TYR A 152 10.86 20.94 -6.52
CA TYR A 152 11.59 19.73 -6.90
C TYR A 152 11.84 19.68 -8.41
N GLN A 153 10.84 20.04 -9.21
CA GLN A 153 10.96 20.09 -10.67
C GLN A 153 12.10 21.05 -11.08
N SER A 154 12.11 22.28 -10.54
CA SER A 154 13.15 23.27 -10.83
C SER A 154 14.55 22.81 -10.38
N SER A 155 14.66 22.16 -9.22
CA SER A 155 15.95 21.60 -8.79
C SER A 155 16.47 20.52 -9.75
N PHE A 156 15.60 19.61 -10.21
CA PHE A 156 15.98 18.58 -11.19
C PHE A 156 16.43 19.20 -12.53
N GLU A 157 15.80 20.30 -12.96
CA GLU A 157 16.21 21.06 -14.15
C GLU A 157 17.59 21.70 -14.00
N ALA A 158 17.91 22.17 -12.79
CA ALA A 158 19.24 22.69 -12.45
C ALA A 158 20.30 21.59 -12.23
N GLY A 159 19.93 20.32 -12.34
CA GLY A 159 20.82 19.17 -12.11
C GLY A 159 20.99 18.79 -10.63
N ASP A 160 20.26 19.45 -9.71
CA ASP A 160 20.23 19.09 -8.30
C ASP A 160 19.08 18.10 -8.03
N ARG A 161 19.45 16.87 -7.69
CA ARG A 161 18.49 15.79 -7.42
C ARG A 161 17.96 15.81 -5.98
N LEU A 162 18.35 16.76 -5.13
CA LEU A 162 17.86 16.90 -3.75
C LEU A 162 17.98 15.62 -2.91
N GLY A 163 18.96 14.76 -3.21
CA GLY A 163 19.14 13.47 -2.53
C GLY A 163 18.10 12.39 -2.86
N PHE A 164 17.22 12.60 -3.85
CA PHE A 164 16.35 11.55 -4.34
C PHE A 164 17.16 10.34 -4.81
N VAL A 165 16.65 9.15 -4.49
CA VAL A 165 17.24 7.88 -4.94
C VAL A 165 17.40 7.83 -6.46
N PRO A 166 18.40 7.11 -7.00
CA PRO A 166 18.79 7.22 -8.41
C PRO A 166 17.68 6.91 -9.43
N TYR A 167 16.72 6.04 -9.08
CA TYR A 167 15.66 5.65 -10.00
C TYR A 167 14.58 6.73 -10.20
N ILE A 168 14.49 7.73 -9.31
CA ILE A 168 13.51 8.82 -9.46
C ILE A 168 13.97 9.73 -10.60
N THR A 169 13.16 9.85 -11.63
CA THR A 169 13.48 10.65 -12.82
C THR A 169 12.78 12.00 -12.77
N LYS A 170 13.23 12.94 -13.62
CA LYS A 170 12.51 14.20 -13.81
C LYS A 170 11.06 13.95 -14.24
N ASP A 171 10.84 12.97 -15.12
CA ASP A 171 9.52 12.59 -15.60
C ASP A 171 8.55 12.18 -14.47
N TYR A 172 9.05 11.54 -13.40
CA TYR A 172 8.23 11.22 -12.22
C TYR A 172 7.80 12.48 -11.48
N ILE A 173 8.70 13.45 -11.35
CA ILE A 173 8.41 14.75 -10.74
C ILE A 173 7.41 15.53 -11.60
N ASP A 174 7.61 15.55 -12.92
CA ASP A 174 6.73 16.23 -13.87
C ASP A 174 5.31 15.67 -13.79
N ARG A 175 5.15 14.33 -13.76
CA ARG A 175 3.84 13.68 -13.59
C ARG A 175 3.20 13.98 -12.23
N ALA A 176 3.99 14.06 -11.16
CA ALA A 176 3.48 14.44 -9.84
C ALA A 176 2.99 15.90 -9.82
N VAL A 177 3.71 16.83 -10.47
CA VAL A 177 3.29 18.24 -10.60
C VAL A 177 1.96 18.33 -11.34
N SER A 178 1.84 17.70 -12.52
CA SER A 178 0.59 17.70 -13.29
C SER A 178 -0.58 17.18 -12.48
N LEU A 179 -0.40 16.06 -11.78
CA LEU A 179 -1.41 15.48 -10.91
C LEU A 179 -1.81 16.44 -9.79
N GLY A 180 -0.84 17.10 -9.13
CA GLY A 180 -1.14 18.07 -8.07
C GLY A 180 -1.90 19.29 -8.58
N GLU A 181 -1.61 19.75 -9.80
CA GLU A 181 -2.35 20.84 -10.43
C GLU A 181 -3.80 20.46 -10.76
N GLU A 182 -4.04 19.25 -11.25
CA GLU A 182 -5.38 18.70 -11.48
C GLU A 182 -6.20 18.71 -10.19
N TYR A 183 -5.66 18.16 -9.10
CA TYR A 183 -6.32 18.14 -7.79
C TYR A 183 -6.58 19.54 -7.22
N ALA A 184 -5.63 20.48 -7.38
CA ALA A 184 -5.81 21.86 -6.94
C ALA A 184 -6.89 22.61 -7.74
N SER A 185 -7.11 22.21 -9.01
CA SER A 185 -8.13 22.79 -9.88
C SER A 185 -9.54 22.21 -9.68
N GLY A 186 -9.69 21.17 -8.86
CA GLY A 186 -10.98 20.53 -8.56
C GLY A 186 -11.53 19.66 -9.71
N VAL A 187 -10.64 19.18 -10.58
CA VAL A 187 -10.95 18.26 -11.68
C VAL A 187 -10.61 16.82 -11.28
#